data_AF-A0A7U9L196-F1
#
_entry.id   AF-A0A7U9L196-F1
#
_cell.length_a   1.000
_cell.length_b   1.000
_cell.length_c   1.000
_cell.angle_alpha   90.00
_cell.angle_beta   90.00
_cell.angle_gamma   90.00
#
_symmetry.space_group_name_H-M   'P 1'
#
loop_
_entity.id
_entity.type
_entity.pdbx_description
1 polymer ?
#
loop_
_entity_poly.entity_id
_entity_poly.type
_entity_poly.pdbx_seq_one_letter_code
_entity_poly.pdbx_strand_id
1 'polypeptide(L)'
;MNIQDRVLGILNSDARETFLLALGHRMGIFTREALDEDAAHGTQQARACNEMTIAIWSQVWATRDAKVEGYPDSEFLPVLLEKADRGNARRYLRHSLESSMLMLETDGAIEPDATSP
;
A
#
# COMPACT_ATOMS: atom_id res chain seq x y z
N MET A 1 -13.92 10.60 -5.17
CA MET A 1 -13.44 9.41 -5.93
C MET A 1 -13.25 8.27 -4.94
N ASN A 2 -13.53 6.99 -5.28
CA ASN A 2 -13.29 5.90 -4.33
C ASN A 2 -11.78 5.59 -4.24
N ILE A 3 -11.33 4.92 -3.18
CA ILE A 3 -9.90 4.64 -2.96
C ILE A 3 -9.27 3.78 -4.07
N GLN A 4 -10.06 2.89 -4.69
CA GLN A 4 -9.59 2.04 -5.78
C GLN A 4 -9.29 2.85 -7.04
N ASP A 5 -10.19 3.76 -7.42
CA ASP A 5 -10.00 4.66 -8.55
C ASP A 5 -8.78 5.58 -8.32
N ARG A 6 -8.59 6.06 -7.08
CA ARG A 6 -7.41 6.86 -6.71
C ARG A 6 -6.11 6.06 -6.85
N VAL A 7 -6.04 4.85 -6.30
CA VAL A 7 -4.87 3.98 -6.43
C VAL A 7 -4.57 3.71 -7.90
N LEU A 8 -5.59 3.33 -8.68
CA LEU A 8 -5.42 3.04 -10.11
C LEU A 8 -4.94 4.28 -10.89
N GLY A 9 -5.46 5.47 -10.56
CA GLY A 9 -5.01 6.73 -11.16
C GLY A 9 -3.53 7.01 -10.87
N ILE A 10 -3.08 6.78 -9.63
CA ILE A 10 -1.68 6.97 -9.24
C ILE A 10 -0.76 5.94 -9.90
N LEU A 11 -1.19 4.68 -9.99
CA LEU A 11 -0.41 3.64 -10.66
C LEU A 11 -0.22 3.94 -12.16
N ASN A 12 -1.17 4.64 -12.79
CA ASN A 12 -1.08 5.06 -14.19
C ASN A 12 -0.40 6.42 -14.39
N SER A 13 0.20 7.01 -13.36
CA SER A 13 0.87 8.32 -13.45
C SER A 13 2.37 8.24 -13.18
N ASP A 14 3.06 9.36 -13.40
CA ASP A 14 4.49 9.51 -13.10
C ASP A 14 4.79 9.40 -11.58
N ALA A 15 3.76 9.48 -10.72
CA ALA A 15 3.88 9.30 -9.28
C ALA A 15 3.95 7.82 -8.86
N ARG A 16 3.77 6.86 -9.78
CA ARG A 16 3.72 5.41 -9.50
C ARG A 16 4.84 4.94 -8.57
N GLU A 17 6.10 5.18 -8.93
CA GLU A 17 7.23 4.64 -8.17
C GLU A 17 7.30 5.27 -6.77
N THR A 18 7.15 6.59 -6.69
CA THR A 18 7.13 7.33 -5.43
C THR A 18 6.01 6.85 -4.51
N PHE A 19 4.82 6.60 -5.06
CA PHE A 19 3.69 6.03 -4.33
C PHE A 19 4.00 4.65 -3.77
N LEU A 20 4.52 3.74 -4.60
CA LEU A 20 4.82 2.37 -4.18
C LEU A 20 5.93 2.33 -3.11
N LEU A 21 6.94 3.21 -3.23
CA LEU A 21 7.99 3.36 -2.21
C LEU A 21 7.42 3.89 -0.88
N ALA A 22 6.58 4.93 -0.93
CA ALA A 22 5.92 5.46 0.25
C ALA A 22 5.02 4.40 0.90
N LEU A 23 4.21 3.69 0.10
CA LEU A 23 3.34 2.62 0.56
C LEU A 23 4.11 1.48 1.21
N GLY A 24 5.22 1.04 0.60
CA GLY A 24 6.09 0.00 1.16
C GLY A 24 6.72 0.42 2.48
N HIS A 25 7.17 1.68 2.57
CA HIS A 25 7.72 2.24 3.81
C HIS A 25 6.67 2.30 4.93
N ARG A 26 5.46 2.81 4.64
CA ARG A 26 4.36 2.87 5.61
C ARG A 26 3.94 1.47 6.07
N MET A 27 3.81 0.52 5.15
CA MET A 27 3.44 -0.85 5.49
C MET A 27 4.50 -1.53 6.38
N GLY A 28 5.79 -1.25 6.15
CA GLY A 28 6.88 -1.70 7.02
C GLY A 28 6.76 -1.18 8.46
N ILE A 29 6.42 0.11 8.63
CA ILE A 29 6.17 0.70 9.96
C ILE A 29 4.98 0.00 10.64
N PHE A 30 3.85 -0.13 9.93
CA PHE A 30 2.64 -0.76 10.47
C PHE A 30 2.80 -2.26 10.73
N THR A 31 3.73 -2.93 10.05
CA THR A 31 4.10 -4.31 10.38
C THR A 31 4.72 -4.40 11.78
N ARG A 32 5.56 -3.42 12.15
CA ARG A 32 6.12 -3.33 13.51
C ARG A 32 5.04 -3.06 14.55
N GLU A 33 4.16 -2.10 14.29
CA GLU A 33 3.03 -1.80 15.17
C GLU A 33 2.13 -3.03 15.37
N ALA A 34 1.84 -3.75 14.29
CA ALA A 34 1.10 -5.01 14.36
C ALA A 34 1.82 -6.05 15.22
N LEU A 35 3.15 -6.18 15.14
CA LEU A 35 3.89 -7.09 16.03
C LEU A 35 3.78 -6.69 17.50
N ASP A 36 3.84 -5.39 17.81
CA ASP A 36 3.74 -4.87 19.17
C ASP A 36 2.32 -5.07 19.75
N GLU A 37 1.28 -4.87 18.93
CA GLU A 37 -0.13 -5.07 19.31
C GLU A 37 -0.53 -6.56 19.39
N ASP A 38 0.05 -7.40 18.54
CA ASP A 38 -0.31 -8.81 18.34
C ASP A 38 0.53 -9.78 19.20
N ALA A 39 1.35 -9.25 20.12
CA ALA A 39 2.15 -10.04 21.06
C ALA A 39 1.29 -11.02 21.90
N ALA A 40 0.00 -10.73 22.09
CA ALA A 40 -0.95 -11.56 22.84
C ALA A 40 -1.86 -12.45 21.97
N HIS A 41 -2.04 -12.16 20.67
CA HIS A 41 -3.03 -12.82 19.80
C HIS A 41 -2.39 -13.64 18.66
N GLY A 42 -1.07 -13.64 18.59
CA GLY A 42 -0.28 -14.45 17.67
C GLY A 42 -0.22 -13.77 16.31
N THR A 43 0.99 -13.42 15.88
CA THR A 43 1.50 -12.69 14.68
C THR A 43 0.70 -12.67 13.35
N GLN A 44 -0.61 -12.86 13.32
CA GLN A 44 -1.45 -13.00 12.14
C GLN A 44 -1.57 -11.66 11.42
N GLN A 45 -1.82 -10.57 12.16
CA GLN A 45 -1.89 -9.24 11.56
C GLN A 45 -0.52 -8.84 11.00
N ALA A 46 0.54 -9.08 11.78
CA ALA A 46 1.91 -8.83 11.35
C ALA A 46 2.30 -9.65 10.11
N ARG A 47 1.89 -10.92 10.02
CA ARG A 47 2.11 -11.76 8.83
C ARG A 47 1.41 -11.19 7.61
N ALA A 48 0.15 -10.77 7.72
CA ALA A 48 -0.54 -10.14 6.60
C ALA A 48 0.07 -8.80 6.20
N CYS A 49 0.51 -7.97 7.15
CA CYS A 49 1.25 -6.75 6.84
C CYS A 49 2.57 -7.04 6.12
N ASN A 50 3.28 -8.11 6.52
CA ASN A 50 4.48 -8.55 5.82
C ASN A 50 4.17 -9.08 4.41
N GLU A 51 3.12 -9.88 4.22
CA GLU A 51 2.71 -10.35 2.89
C GLU A 51 2.31 -9.20 1.95
N MET A 52 1.62 -8.18 2.47
CA MET A 52 1.32 -6.96 1.73
C MET A 52 2.60 -6.19 1.39
N THR A 53 3.54 -6.07 2.33
CA THR A 53 4.86 -5.46 2.10
C THR A 53 5.59 -6.16 0.95
N ILE A 54 5.61 -7.49 0.94
CA ILE A 54 6.23 -8.28 -0.14
C ILE A 54 5.57 -7.97 -1.48
N ALA A 55 4.23 -7.98 -1.55
CA ALA A 55 3.52 -7.65 -2.79
C ALA A 55 3.81 -6.22 -3.30
N ILE A 56 3.90 -5.25 -2.39
CA ILE A 56 4.26 -3.87 -2.73
C ILE A 56 5.67 -3.80 -3.30
N TRP A 57 6.66 -4.45 -2.68
CA TRP A 57 8.03 -4.46 -3.19
C TRP A 57 8.16 -5.20 -4.52
N SER A 58 7.41 -6.28 -4.74
CA SER A 58 7.32 -6.92 -6.06
C SER A 58 6.84 -5.91 -7.13
N GLN A 59 5.85 -5.09 -6.82
CA GLN A 59 5.35 -4.05 -7.73
C GLN A 59 6.39 -2.93 -7.97
N VAL A 60 7.16 -2.55 -6.95
CA VAL A 60 8.29 -1.62 -7.11
C VAL A 60 9.32 -2.19 -8.08
N TRP A 61 9.70 -3.46 -7.93
CA TRP A 61 10.68 -4.09 -8.82
C TRP A 61 10.17 -4.20 -10.26
N ALA A 62 8.89 -4.53 -10.46
CA ALA A 62 8.26 -4.54 -11.77
C ALA A 62 8.21 -3.15 -12.44
N THR A 63 8.24 -2.07 -11.66
CA THR A 63 8.35 -0.69 -12.18
C THR A 63 9.75 -0.39 -12.71
N ARG A 64 10.79 -1.05 -12.19
CA ARG A 64 12.20 -0.80 -12.51
C ARG A 64 12.79 -1.75 -13.54
N ASP A 65 12.27 -2.98 -13.61
CA ASP A 65 12.74 -4.02 -14.52
C ASP A 65 11.55 -4.71 -15.19
N ALA A 66 11.43 -4.55 -16.51
CA ALA A 66 10.37 -5.15 -17.31
C ALA A 66 10.41 -6.70 -17.35
N LYS A 67 11.49 -7.33 -16.87
CA LYS A 67 11.59 -8.79 -16.72
C LYS A 67 11.03 -9.31 -15.39
N VAL A 68 10.73 -8.42 -14.45
CA VAL A 68 10.09 -8.77 -13.18
C VAL A 68 8.59 -8.66 -13.35
N GLU A 69 7.89 -9.78 -13.22
CA GLU A 69 6.43 -9.78 -13.24
C GLU A 69 5.89 -9.17 -11.94
N GLY A 70 5.17 -8.06 -12.10
CA GLY A 70 4.32 -7.48 -11.06
C GLY A 70 2.87 -7.94 -11.20
N TYR A 71 1.98 -7.24 -10.49
CA TYR A 71 0.55 -7.39 -10.63
C TYR A 71 0.02 -6.44 -11.70
N PRO A 72 -1.02 -6.83 -12.47
CA PRO A 72 -1.80 -5.87 -13.23
C PRO A 72 -2.33 -4.77 -12.31
N ASP A 73 -2.31 -3.50 -12.75
CA ASP A 73 -2.67 -2.37 -11.87
C ASP A 73 -4.09 -2.48 -11.30
N SER A 74 -5.04 -3.02 -12.09
CA SER A 74 -6.42 -3.26 -11.65
C SER A 74 -6.54 -4.32 -10.56
N GLU A 75 -5.58 -5.24 -10.49
CA GLU A 75 -5.56 -6.37 -9.55
C GLU A 75 -4.69 -6.09 -8.31
N PHE A 76 -3.81 -5.08 -8.37
CA PHE A 76 -2.86 -4.81 -7.28
C PHE A 76 -3.56 -4.51 -5.95
N LEU A 77 -4.53 -3.59 -5.92
CA LEU A 77 -5.28 -3.28 -4.70
C LEU A 77 -6.14 -4.47 -4.21
N PRO A 78 -6.88 -5.19 -5.08
CA PRO A 78 -7.54 -6.44 -4.71
C PRO A 78 -6.61 -7.46 -4.02
N VAL A 79 -5.39 -7.65 -4.53
CA VAL A 79 -4.40 -8.56 -3.91
C VAL A 79 -4.00 -8.09 -2.51
N LEU A 80 -3.81 -6.80 -2.30
CA LEU A 80 -3.52 -6.26 -0.96
C LEU A 80 -4.72 -6.45 -0.01
N LEU A 81 -5.94 -6.22 -0.50
CA LEU A 81 -7.16 -6.42 0.27
C LEU A 81 -7.35 -7.87 0.69
N GLU A 82 -7.12 -8.82 -0.22
CA GLU A 82 -7.19 -10.26 0.07
C GLU A 82 -6.24 -10.65 1.21
N LYS A 83 -4.99 -10.16 1.16
CA LYS A 83 -3.99 -10.40 2.22
C LYS A 83 -4.41 -9.76 3.54
N ALA A 84 -4.87 -8.53 3.49
CA ALA A 84 -5.38 -7.83 4.67
C ALA A 84 -6.56 -8.57 5.30
N ASP A 85 -7.46 -9.15 4.50
CA ASP A 85 -8.63 -9.88 4.98
C ASP A 85 -8.25 -11.19 5.68
N ARG A 86 -7.33 -11.95 5.09
CA ARG A 86 -6.81 -13.19 5.67
C ARG A 86 -6.14 -12.98 7.02
N GLY A 87 -5.51 -11.82 7.24
CA GLY A 87 -4.85 -11.51 8.50
C GLY A 87 -5.58 -10.54 9.41
N ASN A 88 -6.82 -10.15 9.11
CA ASN A 88 -7.55 -9.11 9.85
C ASN A 88 -6.74 -7.80 9.99
N ALA A 89 -6.08 -7.38 8.91
CA ALA A 89 -5.15 -6.25 8.85
C ALA A 89 -5.66 -5.08 7.99
N ARG A 90 -6.97 -5.02 7.66
CA ARG A 90 -7.57 -3.96 6.84
C ARG A 90 -7.26 -2.55 7.32
N ARG A 91 -7.18 -2.33 8.64
CA ARG A 91 -6.84 -1.02 9.22
C ARG A 91 -5.45 -0.54 8.80
N TYR A 92 -4.46 -1.44 8.78
CA TYR A 92 -3.09 -1.11 8.41
C TYR A 92 -2.97 -0.81 6.92
N LEU A 93 -3.67 -1.58 6.07
CA LEU A 93 -3.77 -1.28 4.64
C LEU A 93 -4.37 0.11 4.39
N ARG A 94 -5.49 0.42 5.03
CA ARG A 94 -6.14 1.73 4.89
C ARG A 94 -5.21 2.87 5.30
N HIS A 95 -4.64 2.81 6.51
CA HIS A 95 -3.74 3.86 7.00
C HIS A 95 -2.49 4.03 6.12
N SER A 96 -1.96 2.93 5.57
CA SER A 96 -0.81 2.98 4.67
C SER A 96 -1.16 3.69 3.36
N LEU A 97 -2.31 3.37 2.76
CA LEU A 97 -2.78 4.01 1.53
C LEU A 97 -3.02 5.51 1.74
N GLU A 98 -3.76 5.87 2.80
CA GLU A 98 -4.07 7.27 3.14
C GLU A 98 -2.80 8.07 3.42
N SER A 99 -1.89 7.53 4.24
CA SER A 99 -0.64 8.22 4.59
C SER A 99 0.31 8.40 3.41
N SER A 100 0.33 7.45 2.47
CA SER A 100 1.15 7.54 1.26
C SER A 100 0.58 8.49 0.23
N MET A 101 -0.75 8.55 0.09
CA MET A 101 -1.40 9.55 -0.77
C MET A 101 -1.19 10.96 -0.23
N LEU A 102 -1.37 11.16 1.09
CA LEU A 102 -1.14 12.47 1.73
C LEU A 102 0.31 12.96 1.54
N MET A 103 1.29 12.06 1.58
CA MET A 103 2.68 12.39 1.28
C MET A 103 2.83 12.92 -0.15
N LEU A 104 2.26 12.24 -1.14
CA LEU A 104 2.33 12.67 -2.54
C LEU A 104 1.63 14.01 -2.78
N GLU A 105 0.49 14.25 -2.12
CA GLU A 105 -0.21 15.53 -2.18
C GLU A 105 0.65 16.66 -1.60
N THR A 106 1.32 16.40 -0.47
CA THR A 106 2.21 17.38 0.19
C THR A 106 3.43 17.69 -0.67
N ASP A 107 3.97 16.69 -1.37
CA ASP A 107 5.11 16.83 -2.28
C ASP A 107 4.72 17.43 -3.65
N GLY A 108 3.42 17.69 -3.90
CA GLY A 108 2.90 18.19 -5.16
C GLY A 108 2.96 17.18 -6.32
N ALA A 109 3.16 15.90 -6.01
CA ALA A 109 3.26 14.82 -6.99
C ALA A 109 1.88 14.38 -7.53
N ILE A 110 0.81 14.63 -6.78
CA ILE A 110 -0.59 14.42 -7.19
C ILE A 110 -1.46 15.58 -6.70
N GLU A 111 -2.59 15.83 -7.35
CA GLU A 111 -3.55 16.85 -6.90
C GLU A 111 -4.20 16.47 -5.56
N PRO A 112 -4.44 17.43 -4.66
CA PRO A 112 -5.15 17.18 -3.41
C PRO A 112 -6.57 16.72 -3.70
N ASP A 113 -7.07 15.75 -2.91
CA ASP A 113 -8.48 15.38 -2.99
C ASP A 113 -9.35 16.58 -2.57
N ALA A 114 -10.33 16.95 -3.39
CA ALA A 114 -11.23 18.09 -3.17
C ALA A 114 -12.18 17.92 -1.95
N THR A 115 -11.94 16.88 -1.14
CA THR A 115 -12.73 16.51 0.04
C THR A 115 -11.95 16.50 1.35
N SER A 116 -10.71 16.96 1.38
CA SER A 116 -10.01 17.23 2.65
C SER A 116 -10.52 18.56 3.24
N PRO A 117 -11.06 18.59 4.48
CA PRO A 117 -11.49 19.82 5.15
C PRO A 117 -10.34 20.74 5.53
#